data_AF-A0A9W7E2U4-F1
#
_entry.id   AF-A0A9W7E2U4-F1
#
_cell.length_a   1.000
_cell.length_b   1.000
_cell.length_c   1.000
_cell.angle_alpha   90.00
_cell.angle_beta   90.00
_cell.angle_gamma   90.00
#
_symmetry.space_group_name_H-M   'P 1'
#
loop_
_entity.id
_entity.type
_entity.pdbx_description
1 polymer ?
#
loop_
_entity_poly.entity_id
_entity_poly.type
_entity_poly.pdbx_seq_one_letter_code
_entity_poly.pdbx_strand_id
1 'polypeptide(L)'
;MLYLSFPFVFECGYRSILPRVDIPRLCFWDVWGNNVLFGRLAAFIGEWCWMMQISLALQSICDGLEQSLPTNKKGLTFSKNAAFTLPAVCILAEILGTAGPVTKNNLWCIYEAITWTCMFTVASSTALYLYRLIDGNEDIKAVNKDARTFTFCLFLTGIIYVPYMLALNIPMYVTRYHSDSDDPNITYFSFAEGLPDISHCHSDDKSWSEWSADAAWMIPYFGPAVWTSIWMLKAPRIVTSADAKPLTLVSEEENDLELP
;
A
#
# COMPACT_ATOMS: atom_id res chain seq x y z
N MET A 1 -13.31 -0.32 6.22
CA MET A 1 -11.96 -0.94 6.35
C MET A 1 -11.96 -2.42 5.97
N LEU A 2 -12.84 -3.28 6.49
CA LEU A 2 -12.86 -4.72 6.19
C LEU A 2 -12.94 -5.05 4.69
N TYR A 3 -13.94 -4.50 3.99
CA TYR A 3 -14.11 -4.72 2.55
C TYR A 3 -12.92 -4.24 1.70
N LEU A 4 -12.14 -3.28 2.20
CA LEU A 4 -10.92 -2.80 1.55
C LEU A 4 -9.69 -3.65 1.91
N SER A 5 -9.71 -4.34 3.05
CA SER A 5 -8.59 -5.18 3.46
C SER A 5 -8.56 -6.50 2.68
N PHE A 6 -9.74 -7.09 2.47
CA PHE A 6 -9.86 -8.40 1.85
C PHE A 6 -9.16 -8.49 0.49
N PRO A 7 -9.35 -7.57 -0.48
CA PRO A 7 -8.70 -7.68 -1.78
C PRO A 7 -7.18 -7.64 -1.69
N PHE A 8 -6.61 -6.76 -0.85
CA PHE A 8 -5.16 -6.65 -0.68
C PHE A 8 -4.57 -7.87 0.01
N VAL A 9 -5.19 -8.35 1.10
CA VAL A 9 -4.74 -9.55 1.81
C VAL A 9 -4.83 -10.78 0.91
N PHE A 10 -5.92 -10.89 0.13
CA PHE A 10 -6.09 -11.96 -0.84
C PHE A 10 -4.99 -11.93 -1.90
N GLU A 11 -4.75 -10.76 -2.51
CA GLU A 11 -3.75 -10.59 -3.55
C GLU A 11 -2.34 -10.96 -3.06
N CYS A 12 -1.92 -10.43 -1.92
CA CYS A 12 -0.60 -10.74 -1.36
C CYS A 12 -0.47 -12.22 -0.98
N GLY A 13 -1.53 -12.83 -0.42
CA GLY A 13 -1.54 -14.26 -0.10
C GLY A 13 -1.43 -15.13 -1.36
N TYR A 14 -2.19 -14.77 -2.40
CA TYR A 14 -2.12 -15.42 -3.70
C TYR A 14 -0.72 -15.29 -4.32
N ARG A 15 -0.12 -14.09 -4.34
CA ARG A 15 1.22 -13.83 -4.90
C ARG A 15 2.36 -14.46 -4.11
N SER A 16 2.18 -14.69 -2.81
CA SER A 16 3.14 -15.42 -1.98
C SER A 16 3.23 -16.90 -2.36
N ILE A 17 2.13 -17.49 -2.83
CA ILE A 17 2.05 -18.90 -3.22
C ILE A 17 2.40 -19.08 -4.71
N LEU A 18 1.96 -18.12 -5.53
CA LEU A 18 2.16 -18.07 -6.98
C LEU A 18 3.03 -16.85 -7.34
N PRO A 19 4.34 -16.88 -7.02
CA PRO A 19 5.24 -15.79 -7.33
C PRO A 19 5.57 -15.78 -8.83
N ARG A 20 5.78 -14.56 -9.34
CA ARG A 20 6.10 -14.30 -10.75
C ARG A 20 6.78 -12.95 -10.92
N VAL A 21 7.64 -12.83 -11.93
CA VAL A 21 8.25 -11.58 -12.39
C VAL A 21 7.59 -11.18 -13.71
N ASP A 22 6.97 -10.00 -13.73
CA ASP A 22 5.94 -9.69 -14.72
C ASP A 22 6.51 -9.43 -16.14
N ILE A 23 7.58 -8.63 -16.27
CA ILE A 23 8.16 -8.31 -17.60
C ILE A 23 8.66 -9.55 -18.36
N PRO A 24 9.51 -10.42 -17.78
CA PRO A 24 10.01 -11.59 -18.49
C PRO A 24 9.02 -12.75 -18.55
N ARG A 25 7.80 -12.60 -18.00
CA ARG A 25 6.77 -13.65 -17.85
C ARG A 25 7.22 -14.83 -16.99
N LEU A 26 8.24 -14.64 -16.15
CA LEU A 26 8.75 -15.72 -15.30
C LEU A 26 7.72 -16.03 -14.22
N CYS A 27 7.18 -17.24 -14.21
CA CYS A 27 6.37 -17.71 -13.08
C CYS A 27 6.91 -19.01 -12.52
N PHE A 28 6.85 -19.13 -11.20
CA PHE A 28 7.42 -20.29 -10.52
C PHE A 28 6.64 -21.57 -10.80
N TRP A 29 5.32 -21.43 -10.96
CA TRP A 29 4.39 -22.49 -11.32
C TRP A 29 3.64 -22.11 -12.59
N ASP A 30 3.62 -23.01 -13.57
CA ASP A 30 2.79 -22.88 -14.77
C ASP A 30 1.37 -23.42 -14.48
N VAL A 31 0.54 -22.53 -13.94
CA VAL A 31 -0.88 -22.77 -13.70
C VAL A 31 -1.68 -21.59 -14.21
N TRP A 32 -2.91 -21.82 -14.66
CA TRP A 32 -3.76 -20.78 -15.26
C TRP A 32 -3.85 -19.51 -14.41
N GLY A 33 -3.88 -19.64 -13.09
CA GLY A 33 -3.97 -18.50 -12.17
C GLY A 33 -2.67 -17.70 -11.97
N ASN A 34 -1.51 -18.12 -12.49
CA ASN A 34 -0.22 -17.46 -12.25
C ASN A 34 0.27 -16.57 -13.42
N ASN A 35 -0.58 -16.30 -14.40
CA ASN A 35 -0.23 -15.40 -15.49
C ASN A 35 -0.16 -13.93 -15.04
N VAL A 36 0.53 -13.12 -15.84
CA VAL A 36 0.80 -11.71 -15.52
C VAL A 36 -0.47 -10.88 -15.52
N LEU A 37 -1.39 -11.11 -16.47
CA LEU A 37 -2.65 -10.38 -16.55
C LEU A 37 -3.48 -10.51 -15.28
N PHE A 38 -3.75 -11.75 -14.83
CA PHE A 38 -4.57 -12.00 -13.66
C PHE A 38 -3.98 -11.32 -12.43
N GLY A 39 -2.67 -11.44 -12.24
CA GLY A 39 -2.10 -10.88 -11.05
C GLY A 39 -1.81 -9.37 -11.11
N ARG A 40 -1.69 -8.74 -12.28
CA ARG A 40 -1.76 -7.27 -12.38
C ARG A 40 -3.17 -6.75 -12.09
N LEU A 41 -4.22 -7.47 -12.50
CA LEU A 41 -5.59 -7.12 -12.11
C LEU A 41 -5.83 -7.29 -10.60
N ALA A 42 -5.30 -8.37 -10.01
CA ALA A 42 -5.35 -8.57 -8.57
C ALA A 42 -4.60 -7.46 -7.82
N ALA A 43 -3.37 -7.15 -8.25
CA ALA A 43 -2.55 -6.06 -7.71
C ALA A 43 -3.29 -4.72 -7.80
N PHE A 44 -3.85 -4.39 -8.97
CA PHE A 44 -4.62 -3.16 -9.17
C PHE A 44 -5.73 -3.00 -8.13
N ILE A 45 -6.56 -4.03 -7.96
CA ILE A 45 -7.69 -3.97 -7.03
C ILE A 45 -7.18 -3.92 -5.58
N GLY A 46 -6.20 -4.78 -5.25
CA GLY A 46 -5.63 -4.89 -3.91
C GLY A 46 -4.95 -3.59 -3.46
N GLU A 47 -4.01 -3.09 -4.24
CA GLU A 47 -3.20 -1.91 -3.95
C GLU A 47 -4.07 -0.65 -3.89
N TRP A 48 -5.04 -0.52 -4.79
CA TRP A 48 -5.99 0.58 -4.73
C TRP A 48 -6.82 0.53 -3.44
N CYS A 49 -7.30 -0.66 -3.05
CA CYS A 49 -8.04 -0.85 -1.81
C CYS A 49 -7.18 -0.56 -0.57
N TRP A 50 -5.91 -0.98 -0.56
CA TRP A 50 -4.96 -0.66 0.51
C TRP A 50 -4.69 0.84 0.61
N MET A 51 -4.50 1.51 -0.53
CA MET A 51 -4.30 2.96 -0.55
C MET A 51 -5.55 3.72 -0.11
N MET A 52 -6.74 3.22 -0.44
CA MET A 52 -8.00 3.73 0.10
C MET A 52 -8.06 3.61 1.62
N GLN A 53 -7.56 2.52 2.23
CA GLN A 53 -7.49 2.40 3.69
C GLN A 53 -6.59 3.47 4.31
N ILE A 54 -5.39 3.69 3.75
CA ILE A 54 -4.45 4.72 4.20
C ILE A 54 -5.10 6.11 4.08
N SER A 55 -5.71 6.40 2.93
CA SER A 55 -6.39 7.66 2.67
C SER A 55 -7.51 7.93 3.68
N LEU A 56 -8.39 6.96 3.91
CA LEU A 56 -9.51 7.10 4.85
C LEU A 56 -9.03 7.26 6.29
N ALA A 57 -7.98 6.53 6.70
CA ALA A 57 -7.41 6.66 8.04
C ALA A 57 -6.82 8.07 8.26
N LEU A 58 -6.03 8.57 7.32
CA LEU A 58 -5.46 9.92 7.38
C LEU A 58 -6.55 11.01 7.40
N GLN A 59 -7.57 10.89 6.55
CA GLN A 59 -8.69 11.83 6.51
C GLN A 59 -9.49 11.81 7.83
N SER A 60 -9.78 10.62 8.39
CA SER A 60 -10.48 10.49 9.67
C SER A 60 -9.69 11.10 10.82
N ILE A 61 -8.37 10.98 10.82
CA ILE A 61 -7.50 11.62 11.81
C ILE A 61 -7.52 13.14 11.63
N CYS A 62 -7.44 13.65 10.40
CA CYS A 62 -7.54 15.08 10.12
C CYS A 62 -8.86 15.67 10.64
N ASP A 63 -9.97 14.99 10.38
CA ASP A 63 -11.31 15.45 10.77
C ASP A 63 -11.47 15.54 12.29
N GLY A 64 -11.00 14.53 13.02
CA GLY A 64 -11.08 14.57 14.48
C GLY A 64 -10.07 15.54 15.12
N LEU A 65 -8.91 15.77 14.50
CA LEU A 65 -7.99 16.84 14.92
C LEU A 65 -8.59 18.23 14.67
N GLU A 66 -9.28 18.45 13.55
CA GLU A 66 -9.92 19.74 13.24
C GLU A 66 -11.03 20.08 14.24
N GLN A 67 -11.74 19.07 14.75
CA GLN A 67 -12.73 19.23 15.80
C GLN A 67 -12.10 19.48 17.17
N SER A 68 -10.96 18.85 17.45
CA SER A 68 -10.29 18.90 18.76
C SER A 68 -9.36 20.11 18.94
N LEU A 69 -8.84 20.67 17.83
CA LEU A 69 -7.88 21.77 17.84
C LEU A 69 -8.51 23.05 17.25
N PRO A 70 -8.71 24.11 18.04
CA PRO A 70 -9.30 25.36 17.54
C PRO A 70 -8.36 26.14 16.59
N THR A 71 -7.07 25.80 16.57
CA THR A 71 -6.04 26.42 15.74
C THR A 71 -5.47 25.40 14.74
N ASN A 72 -4.91 25.87 13.61
CA ASN A 72 -4.23 25.06 12.57
C ASN A 72 -5.09 24.43 11.45
N LYS A 73 -6.25 25.00 11.14
CA LYS A 73 -7.16 24.51 10.06
C LYS A 73 -6.49 24.37 8.69
N LYS A 74 -5.64 25.32 8.28
CA LYS A 74 -5.01 25.30 6.95
C LYS A 74 -4.13 24.07 6.72
N GLY A 75 -3.31 23.69 7.71
CA GLY A 75 -2.45 22.52 7.61
C GLY A 75 -3.25 21.22 7.56
N LEU A 76 -4.30 21.11 8.39
CA LEU A 76 -5.23 19.98 8.37
C LEU A 76 -5.99 19.87 7.05
N THR A 77 -6.49 20.98 6.48
CA THR A 77 -7.14 20.98 5.16
C THR A 77 -6.17 20.52 4.06
N PHE A 78 -4.92 21.00 4.08
CA PHE A 78 -3.91 20.55 3.13
C PHE A 78 -3.62 19.05 3.27
N SER A 79 -3.41 18.56 4.49
CA SER A 79 -3.19 17.14 4.78
C SER A 79 -4.37 16.27 4.37
N LYS A 80 -5.60 16.72 4.59
CA LYS A 80 -6.81 16.02 4.16
C LYS A 80 -6.89 15.92 2.63
N ASN A 81 -6.63 17.02 1.93
CA ASN A 81 -6.60 17.04 0.47
C ASN A 81 -5.49 16.15 -0.08
N ALA A 82 -4.30 16.19 0.51
CA ALA A 82 -3.18 15.33 0.15
C ALA A 82 -3.49 13.84 0.39
N ALA A 83 -4.16 13.50 1.48
CA ALA A 83 -4.61 12.12 1.73
C ALA A 83 -5.68 11.67 0.72
N PHE A 84 -6.59 12.56 0.34
CA PHE A 84 -7.65 12.27 -0.64
C PHE A 84 -7.11 11.95 -2.05
N THR A 85 -5.96 12.51 -2.43
CA THR A 85 -5.38 12.26 -3.77
C THR A 85 -4.64 10.91 -3.87
N LEU A 86 -4.24 10.30 -2.75
CA LEU A 86 -3.43 9.06 -2.76
C LEU A 86 -4.06 7.94 -3.60
N PRO A 87 -5.35 7.59 -3.48
CA PRO A 87 -5.93 6.51 -4.27
C PRO A 87 -5.96 6.80 -5.78
N ALA A 88 -6.09 8.07 -6.18
CA ALA A 88 -6.04 8.46 -7.59
C ALA A 88 -4.61 8.35 -8.16
N VAL A 89 -3.61 8.71 -7.36
CA VAL A 89 -2.19 8.53 -7.72
C VAL A 89 -1.82 7.04 -7.80
N CYS A 90 -2.38 6.20 -6.93
CA CYS A 90 -2.24 4.75 -6.98
C CYS A 90 -2.80 4.16 -8.28
N ILE A 91 -3.97 4.62 -8.76
CA ILE A 91 -4.51 4.20 -10.07
C ILE A 91 -3.51 4.52 -11.20
N LEU A 92 -2.90 5.70 -11.18
CA LEU A 92 -1.87 6.06 -12.17
C LEU A 92 -0.67 5.12 -12.09
N ALA A 93 -0.18 4.84 -10.87
CA ALA A 93 0.93 3.90 -10.66
C ALA A 93 0.60 2.53 -11.24
N GLU A 94 -0.61 2.03 -11.01
CA GLU A 94 -1.06 0.73 -11.50
C GLU A 94 -1.24 0.65 -13.02
N ILE A 95 -1.68 1.74 -13.65
CA ILE A 95 -1.72 1.84 -15.12
C ILE A 95 -0.30 1.76 -15.69
N LEU A 96 0.65 2.50 -15.11
CA LEU A 96 2.06 2.48 -15.52
C LEU A 96 2.66 1.09 -15.28
N GLY A 97 2.43 0.49 -14.12
CA GLY A 97 2.91 -0.84 -13.77
C GLY A 97 2.34 -1.96 -14.62
N THR A 98 1.13 -1.78 -15.14
CA THR A 98 0.54 -2.73 -16.10
C THR A 98 1.08 -2.51 -17.52
N ALA A 99 1.37 -1.27 -17.91
CA ALA A 99 1.94 -0.95 -19.21
C ALA A 99 3.35 -1.55 -19.42
N GLY A 100 4.15 -1.64 -18.36
CA GLY A 100 5.51 -2.21 -18.41
C GLY A 100 5.52 -3.65 -18.93
N PRO A 101 4.86 -4.59 -18.23
CA PRO A 101 4.74 -5.96 -18.69
C PRO A 101 4.08 -6.05 -20.07
N VAL A 102 2.97 -5.35 -20.32
CA VAL A 102 2.29 -5.39 -21.63
C VAL A 102 3.25 -5.04 -22.78
N THR A 103 4.04 -3.98 -22.63
CA THR A 103 4.95 -3.51 -23.70
C THR A 103 6.35 -4.12 -23.64
N LYS A 104 6.64 -4.94 -22.62
CA LYS A 104 7.98 -5.42 -22.25
C LYS A 104 9.00 -4.29 -22.07
N ASN A 105 8.55 -3.10 -21.72
CA ASN A 105 9.40 -1.92 -21.60
C ASN A 105 9.56 -1.49 -20.13
N ASN A 106 10.78 -1.62 -19.61
CA ASN A 106 11.14 -1.26 -18.24
C ASN A 106 10.95 0.24 -17.93
N LEU A 107 10.84 1.12 -18.93
CA LEU A 107 10.59 2.55 -18.74
C LEU A 107 9.29 2.83 -17.96
N TRP A 108 8.25 2.03 -18.20
CA TRP A 108 6.99 2.19 -17.46
C TRP A 108 7.14 1.84 -15.99
N CYS A 109 7.94 0.83 -15.65
CA CYS A 109 8.25 0.47 -14.27
C CYS A 109 9.06 1.57 -13.56
N ILE A 110 9.93 2.30 -14.28
CA ILE A 110 10.59 3.50 -13.74
C ILE A 110 9.54 4.54 -13.33
N TYR A 111 8.57 4.83 -14.20
CA TYR A 111 7.52 5.80 -13.90
C TYR A 111 6.55 5.35 -12.80
N GLU A 112 6.19 4.07 -12.77
CA GLU A 112 5.45 3.45 -11.66
C GLU A 112 6.20 3.65 -10.35
N ALA A 113 7.49 3.30 -10.30
CA ALA A 113 8.33 3.42 -9.12
C ALA A 113 8.48 4.88 -8.65
N ILE A 114 8.63 5.84 -9.56
CA ILE A 114 8.62 7.27 -9.23
C ILE A 114 7.27 7.68 -8.63
N THR A 115 6.16 7.23 -9.22
CA THR A 115 4.80 7.56 -8.75
C THR A 115 4.57 7.05 -7.32
N TRP A 116 4.94 5.80 -7.04
CA TRP A 116 4.91 5.23 -5.69
C TRP A 116 5.79 6.02 -4.71
N THR A 117 7.00 6.41 -5.14
CA THR A 117 7.94 7.20 -4.33
C THR A 117 7.33 8.55 -3.93
N CYS A 118 6.76 9.28 -4.90
CA CYS A 118 6.08 10.55 -4.64
C CYS A 118 4.89 10.37 -3.70
N MET A 119 4.07 9.35 -3.93
CA MET A 119 2.89 9.06 -3.11
C MET A 119 3.26 8.79 -1.65
N PHE A 120 4.25 7.92 -1.40
CA PHE A 120 4.71 7.63 -0.04
C PHE A 120 5.44 8.80 0.62
N THR A 121 6.10 9.66 -0.16
CA THR A 121 6.67 10.91 0.36
C THR A 121 5.57 11.83 0.90
N VAL A 122 4.47 11.99 0.15
CA VAL A 122 3.31 12.79 0.57
C VAL A 122 2.61 12.17 1.78
N ALA A 123 2.36 10.86 1.75
CA ALA A 123 1.71 10.13 2.84
C ALA A 123 2.55 10.20 4.14
N SER A 124 3.85 9.96 4.05
CA SER A 124 4.78 10.01 5.19
C SER A 124 4.93 11.43 5.76
N SER A 125 5.03 12.45 4.90
CA SER A 125 5.09 13.86 5.35
C SER A 125 3.80 14.28 6.05
N THR A 126 2.65 13.86 5.50
CA THR A 126 1.34 14.07 6.12
C THR A 126 1.27 13.36 7.47
N ALA A 127 1.72 12.10 7.54
CA ALA A 127 1.74 11.32 8.76
C ALA A 127 2.63 11.95 9.84
N LEU A 128 3.81 12.47 9.49
CA LEU A 128 4.69 13.19 10.42
C LEU A 128 4.00 14.43 10.99
N TYR A 129 3.34 15.22 10.13
CA TYR A 129 2.61 16.41 10.56
C TYR A 129 1.50 16.05 11.56
N LEU A 130 0.66 15.06 11.23
CA LEU A 130 -0.42 14.61 12.11
C LEU A 130 0.12 14.00 13.41
N TYR A 131 1.20 13.21 13.33
CA TYR A 131 1.88 12.67 14.51
C TYR A 131 2.32 13.80 15.45
N ARG A 132 2.92 14.87 14.93
CA ARG A 132 3.36 16.01 15.75
C ARG A 132 2.20 16.74 16.43
N LEU A 133 1.05 16.84 15.77
CA LEU A 133 -0.15 17.44 16.37
C LEU A 133 -0.71 16.57 17.50
N ILE A 134 -0.73 15.25 17.30
CA ILE A 134 -1.20 14.31 18.33
C ILE A 134 -0.22 14.29 19.50
N ASP A 135 1.08 14.10 19.25
CA ASP A 135 2.11 13.94 20.29
C ASP A 135 2.40 15.24 21.05
N GLY A 136 2.18 16.40 20.42
CA GLY A 136 2.33 17.71 21.03
C GLY A 136 1.15 18.18 21.89
N ASN A 137 0.05 17.41 21.96
CA ASN A 137 -1.11 17.72 22.78
C ASN A 137 -1.40 16.56 23.74
N GLU A 138 -1.13 16.76 25.04
CA GLU A 138 -1.22 15.69 26.05
C GLU A 138 -2.63 15.11 26.21
N ASP A 139 -3.68 15.94 26.10
CA ASP A 139 -5.07 15.48 26.20
C ASP A 139 -5.44 14.55 25.03
N ILE A 140 -5.08 14.94 23.80
CA ILE A 140 -5.34 14.12 22.61
C ILE A 140 -4.48 12.85 22.66
N LYS A 141 -3.20 12.97 22.99
CA LYS A 141 -2.23 11.88 23.05
C LYS A 141 -2.65 10.77 24.01
N ALA A 142 -3.14 11.11 25.19
CA ALA A 142 -3.50 10.15 26.24
C ALA A 142 -4.57 9.15 25.76
N VAL A 143 -5.53 9.62 24.97
CA VAL A 143 -6.68 8.83 24.49
C VAL A 143 -6.41 8.18 23.13
N ASN A 144 -5.62 8.82 22.26
CA ASN A 144 -5.54 8.47 20.83
C ASN A 144 -4.29 7.66 20.45
N LYS A 145 -3.98 6.61 21.23
CA LYS A 145 -2.78 5.76 21.02
C LYS A 145 -2.74 5.11 19.64
N ASP A 146 -3.87 4.62 19.12
CA ASP A 146 -3.90 3.96 17.81
C ASP A 146 -3.62 4.93 16.65
N ALA A 147 -4.20 6.13 16.66
CA ALA A 147 -3.94 7.16 15.66
C ALA A 147 -2.48 7.65 15.72
N ARG A 148 -1.94 7.79 16.92
CA ARG A 148 -0.52 8.14 17.15
C ARG A 148 0.41 7.07 16.59
N THR A 149 0.17 5.80 16.91
CA THR A 149 0.98 4.69 16.41
C THR A 149 0.88 4.58 14.89
N PHE A 150 -0.33 4.72 14.32
CA PHE A 150 -0.55 4.72 12.88
C PHE A 150 0.27 5.79 12.16
N THR A 151 0.14 7.04 12.58
CA THR A 151 0.87 8.17 11.98
C THR A 151 2.38 8.03 12.14
N PHE A 152 2.86 7.53 13.28
CA PHE A 152 4.28 7.23 13.48
C PHE A 152 4.80 6.13 12.55
N CYS A 153 4.10 4.99 12.48
CA CYS A 153 4.49 3.86 11.63
C CYS A 153 4.45 4.22 10.14
N LEU A 154 3.44 4.99 9.70
CA LEU A 154 3.36 5.46 8.31
C LEU A 154 4.49 6.45 7.98
N PHE A 155 4.86 7.33 8.92
CA PHE A 155 6.04 8.17 8.77
C PHE A 155 7.31 7.33 8.59
N LEU A 156 7.56 6.37 9.49
CA LEU A 156 8.71 5.47 9.40
C LEU A 156 8.74 4.66 8.11
N THR A 157 7.57 4.26 7.61
CA THR A 157 7.47 3.56 6.32
C THR A 157 8.06 4.42 5.21
N GLY A 158 7.75 5.72 5.15
CA GLY A 158 8.38 6.61 4.17
C GLY A 158 9.90 6.78 4.35
N ILE A 159 10.39 6.82 5.60
CA ILE A 159 11.83 6.92 5.89
C ILE A 159 12.60 5.69 5.39
N ILE A 160 11.96 4.51 5.33
CA ILE A 160 12.58 3.28 4.84
C ILE A 160 12.33 3.11 3.34
N TYR A 161 11.08 3.23 2.91
CA TYR A 161 10.63 2.94 1.55
C TYR A 161 11.17 3.94 0.52
N VAL A 162 11.14 5.24 0.80
CA VAL A 162 11.58 6.26 -0.17
C VAL A 162 13.07 6.11 -0.50
N PRO A 163 13.99 5.98 0.47
CA PRO A 163 15.39 5.70 0.15
C PRO A 163 15.59 4.37 -0.58
N TYR A 164 14.85 3.31 -0.21
CA TYR A 164 14.89 2.03 -0.93
C TYR A 164 14.52 2.21 -2.41
N MET A 165 13.44 2.96 -2.69
CA MET A 165 13.00 3.21 -4.06
C MET A 165 14.05 3.98 -4.86
N LEU A 166 14.61 5.04 -4.28
CA LEU A 166 15.58 5.91 -4.95
C LEU A 166 16.95 5.24 -5.14
N ALA A 167 17.40 4.43 -4.19
CA ALA A 167 18.75 3.87 -4.19
C ALA A 167 18.85 2.48 -4.83
N LEU A 168 17.76 1.70 -4.84
CA LEU A 168 17.79 0.31 -5.29
C LEU A 168 16.74 0.03 -6.38
N ASN A 169 15.47 0.35 -6.12
CA ASN A 169 14.39 -0.07 -7.01
C ASN A 169 14.39 0.67 -8.37
N ILE A 170 14.41 2.01 -8.35
CA ILE A 170 14.47 2.82 -9.56
C ILE A 170 15.76 2.54 -10.35
N PRO A 171 16.95 2.53 -9.71
CA PRO A 171 18.19 2.19 -10.42
C PRO A 171 18.16 0.80 -11.08
N MET A 172 17.58 -0.21 -10.43
CA MET A 172 17.41 -1.54 -11.04
C MET A 172 16.64 -1.47 -12.36
N TYR A 173 15.52 -0.76 -12.41
CA TYR A 173 14.74 -0.61 -13.64
C TYR A 173 15.43 0.26 -14.69
N VAL A 174 16.17 1.28 -14.27
CA VAL A 174 17.02 2.09 -15.17
C VAL A 174 18.10 1.23 -15.83
N THR A 175 18.80 0.40 -15.05
CA THR A 175 19.80 -0.53 -15.58
C THR A 175 19.16 -1.52 -16.57
N ARG A 176 18.01 -2.12 -16.23
CA ARG A 176 17.28 -3.02 -17.14
C ARG A 176 16.88 -2.32 -18.44
N TYR A 177 16.32 -1.11 -18.35
CA TYR A 177 15.94 -0.33 -19.53
C TYR A 177 17.11 -0.02 -20.46
N HIS A 178 18.27 0.35 -19.91
CA HIS A 178 19.47 0.58 -20.71
C HIS A 178 19.99 -0.72 -21.35
N SER A 179 20.06 -1.81 -20.58
CA SER A 179 20.46 -3.13 -21.11
C SER A 179 19.54 -3.60 -22.24
N ASP A 180 18.22 -3.43 -22.09
CA ASP A 180 17.25 -3.76 -23.14
C ASP A 180 17.41 -2.88 -24.39
N SER A 181 17.77 -1.62 -24.20
CA SER A 181 17.95 -0.67 -25.32
C SER A 181 19.23 -0.94 -26.12
N ASP A 182 20.25 -1.54 -25.49
CA ASP A 182 21.52 -1.88 -26.12
C ASP A 182 21.51 -3.27 -26.78
N ASP A 183 20.56 -4.14 -26.45
CA ASP A 183 20.43 -5.48 -27.04
C ASP A 183 19.54 -5.47 -28.29
N PRO A 184 20.09 -5.73 -29.49
CA PRO A 184 19.32 -5.73 -30.74
C PRO A 184 18.28 -6.86 -30.83
N ASN A 185 18.32 -7.86 -29.95
CA ASN A 185 17.36 -8.96 -29.94
C ASN A 185 16.11 -8.66 -29.12
N ILE A 186 16.11 -7.58 -28.31
CA ILE A 186 14.96 -7.19 -27.52
C ILE A 186 13.99 -6.39 -28.40
N THR A 187 12.74 -6.85 -28.44
CA THR A 187 11.66 -6.17 -29.18
C THR A 187 10.57 -5.75 -28.20
N TYR A 188 10.32 -4.44 -28.14
CA TYR A 188 9.18 -3.90 -27.39
C TYR A 188 7.88 -4.18 -28.12
N PHE A 189 6.85 -4.52 -27.35
CA PHE A 189 5.54 -4.84 -27.89
C PHE A 189 4.65 -3.60 -27.94
N SER A 190 3.83 -3.50 -28.97
CA SER A 190 2.64 -2.65 -28.92
C SER A 190 1.64 -3.22 -27.89
N PHE A 191 0.71 -2.38 -27.43
CA PHE A 191 -0.34 -2.84 -26.50
C PHE A 191 -1.19 -3.99 -27.07
N ALA A 192 -1.42 -4.01 -28.39
CA ALA A 192 -2.22 -5.04 -29.05
C ALA A 192 -1.50 -6.41 -29.06
N GLU A 193 -0.18 -6.41 -29.20
CA GLU A 193 0.66 -7.63 -29.13
C GLU A 193 0.84 -8.09 -27.68
N GLY A 194 0.99 -7.13 -26.77
CA GLY A 194 1.27 -7.37 -25.36
C GLY A 194 0.13 -7.97 -24.55
N LEU A 195 -1.11 -7.55 -24.83
CA LEU A 195 -2.27 -7.97 -24.04
C LEU A 195 -2.52 -9.50 -24.09
N PRO A 196 -2.50 -10.16 -25.27
CA PRO A 196 -2.53 -11.61 -25.33
C PRO A 196 -1.29 -12.25 -24.68
N ASP A 197 -0.10 -11.67 -24.88
CA ASP A 197 1.16 -12.22 -24.38
C ASP A 197 1.21 -12.30 -22.84
N ILE A 198 0.73 -11.29 -22.12
CA ILE A 198 0.69 -11.29 -20.64
C ILE A 198 -0.29 -12.32 -20.05
N SER A 199 -1.12 -12.97 -20.86
CA SER A 199 -1.97 -14.09 -20.42
C SER A 199 -1.22 -15.42 -20.36
N HIS A 200 0.03 -15.45 -20.83
CA HIS A 200 0.92 -16.62 -20.79
C HIS A 200 1.97 -16.51 -19.68
N CYS A 201 2.54 -17.66 -19.35
CA CYS A 201 3.57 -17.83 -18.34
C CYS A 201 4.77 -18.57 -18.96
N HIS A 202 5.98 -18.17 -18.58
CA HIS A 202 7.21 -18.90 -18.86
C HIS A 202 7.75 -19.46 -17.55
N SER A 203 7.84 -20.78 -17.41
CA SER A 203 8.27 -21.44 -16.16
C SER A 203 9.63 -22.11 -16.24
N ASP A 204 10.38 -21.82 -17.31
CA ASP A 204 11.53 -22.62 -17.71
C ASP A 204 12.79 -22.32 -16.87
N ASP A 205 12.87 -21.15 -16.22
CA ASP A 205 14.00 -20.74 -15.39
C ASP A 205 13.59 -20.38 -13.94
N LYS A 206 14.15 -21.14 -12.99
CA LYS A 206 13.95 -20.98 -11.54
C LYS A 206 15.25 -20.65 -10.81
N SER A 207 16.29 -20.26 -11.55
CA SER A 207 17.59 -19.91 -10.98
C SER A 207 17.48 -18.67 -10.09
N TRP A 208 18.15 -18.67 -8.95
CA TRP A 208 18.07 -17.55 -8.01
C TRP A 208 18.54 -16.22 -8.61
N SER A 209 19.45 -16.25 -9.59
CA SER A 209 19.92 -15.06 -10.30
C SER A 209 18.78 -14.24 -10.90
N GLU A 210 17.80 -14.90 -11.52
CA GLU A 210 16.65 -14.23 -12.16
C GLU A 210 15.67 -13.63 -11.14
N TRP A 211 15.56 -14.24 -9.96
CA TRP A 211 14.55 -13.88 -8.96
C TRP A 211 15.06 -12.94 -7.87
N SER A 212 16.37 -12.94 -7.62
CA SER A 212 16.97 -12.27 -6.46
C SER A 212 16.72 -10.76 -6.40
N ALA A 213 16.75 -10.09 -7.55
CA ALA A 213 16.52 -8.65 -7.64
C ALA A 213 15.06 -8.29 -7.28
N ASP A 214 14.10 -9.09 -7.77
CA ASP A 214 12.68 -8.85 -7.53
C ASP A 214 12.22 -9.35 -6.14
N ALA A 215 12.86 -10.38 -5.60
CA ALA A 215 12.60 -10.86 -4.24
C ALA A 215 12.75 -9.75 -3.19
N ALA A 216 13.65 -8.79 -3.42
CA ALA A 216 13.91 -7.68 -2.50
C ALA A 216 12.68 -6.80 -2.24
N TRP A 217 11.83 -6.55 -3.25
CA TRP A 217 10.58 -5.81 -3.07
C TRP A 217 9.40 -6.73 -2.78
N MET A 218 9.39 -7.95 -3.31
CA MET A 218 8.29 -8.91 -3.11
C MET A 218 8.15 -9.34 -1.65
N ILE A 219 9.26 -9.58 -0.95
CA ILE A 219 9.23 -10.02 0.46
C ILE A 219 8.55 -8.99 1.38
N PRO A 220 8.97 -7.70 1.42
CA PRO A 220 8.30 -6.71 2.26
C PRO A 220 6.86 -6.44 1.82
N TYR A 221 6.58 -6.55 0.51
CA TYR A 221 5.26 -6.34 -0.05
C TYR A 221 4.27 -7.44 0.36
N PHE A 222 4.57 -8.70 0.05
CA PHE A 222 3.65 -9.82 0.32
C PHE A 222 3.66 -10.29 1.78
N GLY A 223 4.61 -9.83 2.60
CA GLY A 223 4.68 -10.13 4.03
C GLY A 223 4.22 -8.94 4.89
N PRO A 224 5.15 -8.10 5.38
CA PRO A 224 4.85 -6.94 6.23
C PRO A 224 3.69 -6.05 5.77
N ALA A 225 3.55 -5.73 4.48
CA ALA A 225 2.50 -4.82 4.03
C ALA A 225 1.09 -5.36 4.30
N VAL A 226 0.87 -6.68 4.18
CA VAL A 226 -0.41 -7.34 4.49
C VAL A 226 -0.87 -7.04 5.90
N TRP A 227 0.05 -7.11 6.87
CA TRP A 227 -0.23 -6.85 8.27
C TRP A 227 -0.65 -5.39 8.51
N THR A 228 -0.17 -4.45 7.69
CA THR A 228 -0.63 -3.05 7.79
C THR A 228 -2.09 -2.92 7.37
N SER A 229 -2.55 -3.65 6.34
CA SER A 229 -3.94 -3.65 5.91
C SER A 229 -4.87 -4.25 6.97
N ILE A 230 -4.45 -5.36 7.57
CA ILE A 230 -5.16 -6.01 8.69
C ILE A 230 -5.21 -5.08 9.90
N TRP A 231 -4.10 -4.41 10.22
CA TRP A 231 -4.06 -3.48 11.34
C TRP A 231 -5.01 -2.28 11.16
N MET A 232 -5.11 -1.75 9.94
CA MET A 232 -6.03 -0.66 9.62
C MET A 232 -7.51 -1.04 9.77
N LEU A 233 -7.86 -2.32 9.99
CA LEU A 233 -9.21 -2.72 10.40
C LEU A 233 -9.65 -2.06 11.72
N LYS A 234 -8.70 -1.70 12.60
CA LYS A 234 -8.97 -0.92 13.82
C LYS A 234 -9.51 0.49 13.53
N ALA A 235 -9.40 0.96 12.29
CA ALA A 235 -9.83 2.28 11.84
C ALA A 235 -9.25 3.42 12.71
N PRO A 236 -7.94 3.70 12.59
CA PRO A 236 -7.28 4.74 13.36
C PRO A 236 -7.99 6.08 13.19
N ARG A 237 -8.44 6.68 14.29
CA ARG A 237 -9.19 7.93 14.31
C ARG A 237 -8.92 8.69 15.61
N ILE A 238 -9.21 9.98 15.61
CA ILE A 238 -9.24 10.77 16.84
C ILE A 238 -10.60 10.62 17.49
N VAL A 239 -10.60 10.34 18.79
CA VAL A 239 -11.75 10.26 19.68
C VAL A 239 -11.61 11.39 20.70
N THR A 240 -12.69 12.12 20.94
CA THR A 240 -12.71 13.16 21.98
C THR A 240 -12.90 12.52 23.36
N SER A 241 -12.41 13.18 24.42
CA SER A 241 -12.58 12.68 25.79
C SER A 241 -14.05 12.53 26.21
N ALA A 242 -14.99 13.22 25.55
CA ALA A 242 -16.42 13.07 25.78
C ALA A 242 -17.01 11.78 25.18
N ASP A 243 -16.43 11.29 24.08
CA ASP A 243 -16.85 10.06 23.40
C ASP A 243 -16.17 8.80 23.94
N ALA A 244 -15.08 8.97 24.71
CA ALA A 244 -14.37 7.91 25.40
C ALA A 244 -15.15 7.43 26.64
N LYS A 245 -16.39 6.95 26.48
CA LYS A 245 -17.06 6.22 27.56
C LYS A 245 -16.30 4.92 27.82
N PRO A 246 -15.98 4.60 29.08
CA PRO A 246 -15.52 3.26 29.40
C PRO A 246 -16.64 2.30 28.99
N LEU A 247 -16.29 1.19 28.33
CA LEU A 247 -17.13 0.00 28.36
C LEU A 247 -17.23 -0.42 29.82
N THR A 248 -18.18 0.16 30.55
CA THR A 248 -18.66 -0.40 31.80
C THR A 248 -19.25 -1.74 31.41
N LEU A 249 -18.50 -2.80 31.71
CA LEU A 249 -19.04 -4.15 31.81
C LEU A 249 -20.34 -4.02 32.61
N VAL A 250 -21.45 -4.35 31.98
CA VAL A 250 -22.71 -4.56 32.68
C VAL A 250 -22.40 -5.66 33.68
N SER A 251 -22.19 -5.28 34.94
CA SER A 251 -22.21 -6.22 36.05
C SER A 251 -23.59 -6.86 35.99
N GLU A 252 -23.61 -8.19 35.84
CA GLU A 252 -24.80 -9.01 36.00
C GLU A 252 -25.47 -8.61 37.33
N GLU A 253 -26.58 -7.88 37.25
CA GLU A 253 -27.45 -7.64 38.40
C GLU A 253 -28.00 -9.00 38.84
N GLU A 254 -27.81 -9.29 40.12
CA GLU A 254 -28.34 -10.41 40.87
C GLU A 254 -29.82 -10.64 40.54
N ASN A 255 -30.12 -11.82 39.99
CA ASN A 255 -31.46 -12.38 40.01
C ASN A 255 -31.74 -12.90 41.44
N ASP A 256 -32.08 -11.99 42.35
CA ASP A 256 -32.83 -12.33 43.57
C ASP A 256 -34.30 -12.57 43.19
N LEU A 257 -34.57 -13.80 42.74
CA LEU A 257 -35.92 -14.34 42.67
C LEU A 257 -36.28 -14.90 44.06
N GLU A 258 -36.87 -14.05 44.90
CA GLU A 258 -37.69 -14.51 46.01
C GLU A 258 -38.90 -15.29 45.44
N LEU A 259 -38.95 -16.59 45.76
CA LEU A 259 -40.14 -17.42 45.54
C LEU A 259 -41.08 -17.31 46.76
N PRO A 260 -42.41 -17.25 46.54
CA PRO A 260 -43.41 -17.17 47.61
C PRO A 260 -43.57 -18.46 48.42
#